data_AF-A0A953MFR8-F1
#
_entry.id   AF-A0A953MFR8-F1
#
_cell.length_a   1.000
_cell.length_b   1.000
_cell.length_c   1.000
_cell.angle_alpha   90.00
_cell.angle_beta   90.00
_cell.angle_gamma   90.00
#
_symmetry.space_group_name_H-M   'P 1'
#
loop_
_entity.id
_entity.type
_entity.pdbx_description
1 polymer ?
#
loop_
_entity_poly.entity_id
_entity_poly.type
_entity_poly.pdbx_seq_one_letter_code
_entity_poly.pdbx_strand_id
1 'polypeptide(L)'
;MRITFLIIISILFTFITSAQEVDFEGYGATGFKFYNRETVIEYNQETYYEGKLQAEIKYNKKIKAQLDFRGNSTDNAVSLREFSLKLEFFKKLYFKIGNLKMPFGYEQLVNREELYTVDRSFVNNKISEVGYGERRISIMAYHEFDKDEKDFPFSYYFYVFKDNSLYHGAMTRLSYHNNDFIYSINYLFQQKGGNNPITANGFGADVAIEKKDFHSSLQLFYVQDPEEGIRRELQNLDNKIFSTGATYTAAYNFEFNEEFLKGIEPLILVGIFVPDSDLSEYHTIQSILGINFYIDKDVRFRINGDLRFIKSKFNSAYSTQSSRGIFEIQVSF
;
A
#
# COMPACT_ATOMS: atom_id res chain seq x y z
N MET A 1 28.06 18.46 12.88
CA MET A 1 26.80 17.67 12.99
C MET A 1 25.81 18.15 14.06
N ARG A 2 26.24 18.79 15.17
CA ARG A 2 25.33 19.25 16.24
C ARG A 2 24.51 20.51 15.92
N ILE A 3 25.05 21.43 15.12
CA ILE A 3 24.41 22.71 14.77
C ILE A 3 23.25 22.51 13.78
N THR A 4 23.40 21.61 12.81
CA THR A 4 22.36 21.29 11.82
C THR A 4 21.11 20.68 12.47
N PHE A 5 21.30 19.81 13.48
CA PHE A 5 20.20 19.19 14.22
C PHE A 5 19.44 20.21 15.09
N LEU A 6 20.17 21.14 15.71
CA LEU A 6 19.59 22.23 16.49
C LEU A 6 18.80 23.20 15.60
N ILE A 7 19.29 23.52 14.40
CA ILE A 7 18.58 24.37 13.43
C ILE A 7 17.30 23.69 12.94
N ILE A 8 17.32 22.38 12.67
CA ILE A 8 16.12 21.62 12.29
C ILE A 8 15.08 21.64 13.42
N ILE A 9 15.51 21.44 14.68
CA ILE A 9 14.63 21.55 15.85
C ILE A 9 14.08 22.96 16.02
N SER A 10 14.90 24.00 15.84
CA SER A 10 14.46 25.40 15.95
C SER A 10 13.48 25.78 14.85
N ILE A 11 13.69 25.32 13.61
CA ILE A 11 12.75 25.51 12.50
C ILE A 11 11.43 24.78 12.79
N LEU A 12 11.49 23.53 13.24
CA LEU A 12 10.31 22.77 13.68
C LEU A 12 9.54 23.50 14.79
N PHE A 13 10.22 24.08 15.78
CA PHE A 13 9.59 24.85 16.86
C PHE A 13 8.95 26.16 16.36
N THR A 14 9.55 26.86 15.39
CA THR A 14 8.93 28.06 14.81
C THR A 14 7.68 27.75 13.99
N PHE A 15 7.62 26.60 13.31
CA PHE A 15 6.39 26.15 12.63
C PHE A 15 5.28 25.78 13.62
N ILE A 16 5.64 25.18 14.77
CA ILE A 16 4.69 24.85 15.85
C ILE A 16 4.05 26.12 16.43
N THR A 17 4.78 27.23 16.57
CA THR A 17 4.20 28.48 17.10
C THR A 17 3.19 29.18 16.17
N SER A 18 3.10 28.77 14.91
CA SER A 18 2.10 29.28 13.94
C SER A 18 1.01 28.25 13.62
N ALA A 19 1.08 27.04 14.18
CA ALA A 19 0.10 25.99 13.98
C ALA A 19 -1.12 26.23 14.89
N GLN A 20 -2.32 26.03 14.34
CA GLN A 20 -3.56 26.14 15.11
C GLN A 20 -3.85 24.86 15.91
N GLU A 21 -3.43 23.71 15.38
CA GLU A 21 -3.73 22.40 15.94
C GLU A 21 -2.71 21.37 15.45
N VAL A 22 -2.33 20.43 16.31
CA VAL A 22 -1.49 19.28 15.97
C VAL A 22 -2.20 18.01 16.45
N ASP A 23 -2.56 17.15 15.50
CA ASP A 23 -3.18 15.87 15.78
C ASP A 23 -2.16 14.75 15.63
N PHE A 24 -2.19 13.80 16.56
CA PHE A 24 -1.34 12.61 16.52
C PHE A 24 -2.22 11.39 16.29
N GLU A 25 -1.77 10.52 15.40
CA GLU A 25 -2.36 9.20 15.19
C GLU A 25 -1.24 8.16 15.03
N GLY A 26 -1.55 6.90 15.31
CA GLY A 26 -0.56 5.87 15.13
C GLY A 26 -1.07 4.47 15.41
N TYR A 27 -0.14 3.52 15.34
CA TYR A 27 -0.36 2.18 15.86
C TYR A 27 0.95 1.54 16.28
N GLY A 28 0.84 0.56 17.17
CA GLY A 28 1.88 -0.42 17.45
C GLY A 28 1.34 -1.82 17.17
N ALA A 29 2.17 -2.69 16.61
CA ALA A 29 1.82 -4.08 16.40
C ALA A 29 2.98 -5.01 16.73
N THR A 30 2.66 -6.19 17.27
CA THR A 30 3.63 -7.25 17.52
C THR A 30 2.99 -8.62 17.28
N GLY A 31 3.81 -9.57 16.83
CA GLY A 31 3.30 -10.87 16.43
C GLY A 31 4.36 -11.90 16.10
N PHE A 32 3.86 -13.03 15.63
CA PHE A 32 4.67 -14.18 15.20
C PHE A 32 4.32 -14.52 13.75
N LYS A 33 5.34 -14.80 12.94
CA LYS A 33 5.23 -15.35 11.59
C LYS A 33 5.83 -16.75 11.59
N PHE A 34 5.08 -17.72 11.10
CA PHE A 34 5.48 -19.12 10.97
C PHE A 34 5.54 -19.48 9.50
N TYR A 35 6.72 -19.80 8.98
CA TYR A 35 6.94 -20.07 7.57
C TYR A 35 7.00 -21.58 7.32
N ASN A 36 6.44 -22.04 6.21
CA ASN A 36 6.54 -23.44 5.81
C ASN A 36 8.01 -23.83 5.52
N ARG A 37 8.65 -23.04 4.65
CA ARG A 37 10.11 -22.99 4.40
C ARG A 37 10.43 -21.62 3.81
N GLU A 38 11.42 -20.93 4.36
CA GLU A 38 11.93 -19.67 3.82
C GLU A 38 13.39 -19.83 3.43
N THR A 39 13.80 -19.28 2.28
CA THR A 39 15.15 -19.48 1.72
C THR A 39 16.22 -18.63 2.39
N VAL A 40 15.81 -17.65 3.20
CA VAL A 40 16.69 -16.56 3.69
C VAL A 40 16.81 -16.56 5.22
N ILE A 41 15.87 -17.16 5.95
CA ILE A 41 15.85 -17.19 7.42
C ILE A 41 16.24 -18.59 7.88
N GLU A 42 17.24 -18.72 8.76
CA GLU A 42 17.67 -19.99 9.35
C GLU A 42 16.56 -20.69 10.16
N TYR A 43 15.60 -19.89 10.65
CA TYR A 43 14.47 -20.32 11.45
C TYR A 43 13.16 -20.21 10.66
N ASN A 44 12.25 -21.17 10.87
CA ASN A 44 10.91 -21.16 10.29
C ASN A 44 9.91 -20.31 11.11
N GLN A 45 10.40 -19.52 12.05
CA GLN A 45 9.60 -18.68 12.95
C GLN A 45 10.30 -17.34 13.17
N GLU A 46 9.52 -16.26 13.14
CA GLU A 46 10.01 -14.91 13.34
C GLU A 46 9.05 -14.15 14.27
N THR A 47 9.58 -13.55 15.33
CA THR A 47 8.88 -12.51 16.08
C THR A 47 9.08 -11.18 15.37
N TYR A 48 8.01 -10.41 15.20
CA TYR A 48 8.14 -9.07 14.65
C TYR A 48 7.42 -8.03 15.51
N TYR A 49 7.88 -6.79 15.35
CA TYR A 49 7.22 -5.61 15.86
C TYR A 49 7.29 -4.51 14.81
N GLU A 50 6.27 -3.68 14.77
CA GLU A 50 6.24 -2.49 13.93
C GLU A 50 5.40 -1.40 14.58
N GLY A 51 5.61 -0.16 14.14
CA GLY A 51 4.81 0.96 14.59
C GLY A 51 4.83 2.13 13.62
N LYS A 52 3.78 2.94 13.74
CA LYS A 52 3.58 4.21 13.04
C LYS A 52 3.33 5.30 14.08
N LEU A 53 3.97 6.44 13.89
CA LEU A 53 3.61 7.69 14.54
C LEU A 53 3.43 8.75 13.45
N GLN A 54 2.24 9.31 13.35
CA GLN A 54 1.92 10.38 12.42
C GLN A 54 1.50 11.64 13.18
N ALA A 55 1.97 12.78 12.70
CA ALA A 55 1.55 14.10 13.16
C ALA A 55 0.95 14.87 11.98
N GLU A 56 -0.31 15.30 12.10
CA GLU A 56 -0.95 16.27 11.21
C GLU A 56 -0.89 17.66 11.84
N ILE A 57 -0.21 18.60 11.20
CA ILE A 57 -0.02 19.98 11.64
C ILE A 57 -0.94 20.87 10.80
N LYS A 58 -1.97 21.44 11.42
CA LYS A 58 -2.91 22.35 10.75
C LYS A 58 -2.46 23.79 10.95
N TYR A 59 -2.03 24.45 9.87
CA TYR A 59 -1.70 25.88 9.91
C TYR A 59 -2.94 26.75 9.78
N ASN A 60 -3.89 26.32 8.93
CA ASN A 60 -5.23 26.90 8.80
C ASN A 60 -6.16 25.90 8.10
N LYS A 61 -7.41 26.29 7.81
CA LYS A 61 -8.41 25.46 7.13
C LYS A 61 -7.94 24.87 5.79
N LYS A 62 -7.04 25.55 5.08
CA LYS A 62 -6.59 25.19 3.73
C LYS A 62 -5.18 24.59 3.68
N ILE A 63 -4.38 24.70 4.73
CA ILE A 63 -2.96 24.33 4.70
C ILE A 63 -2.66 23.39 5.87
N LYS A 64 -2.23 22.17 5.54
CA LYS A 64 -1.85 21.13 6.50
C LYS A 64 -0.50 20.52 6.11
N ALA A 65 0.32 20.18 7.09
CA ALA A 65 1.51 19.35 6.88
C ALA A 65 1.35 18.01 7.60
N GLN A 66 1.95 16.96 7.06
CA GLN A 66 1.96 15.62 7.63
C GLN A 66 3.39 15.13 7.77
N LEU A 67 3.69 14.53 8.93
CA LEU A 67 4.90 13.75 9.21
C LEU A 67 4.46 12.33 9.57
N ASP A 68 4.94 11.30 8.88
CA ASP A 68 4.69 9.88 9.18
C ASP A 68 6.04 9.19 9.40
N PHE A 69 6.27 8.76 10.64
CA PHE A 69 7.42 7.95 11.03
C PHE A 69 7.01 6.50 11.19
N ARG A 70 7.81 5.58 10.65
CA ARG A 70 7.58 4.14 10.83
C ARG A 70 8.84 3.41 11.22
N GLY A 71 8.69 2.43 12.09
CA GLY A 71 9.75 1.50 12.47
C GLY A 71 9.26 0.07 12.42
N ASN A 72 10.17 -0.86 12.13
CA ASN A 72 9.89 -2.30 12.13
C ASN A 72 11.14 -3.11 12.53
N SER A 73 10.93 -4.36 12.92
CA SER A 73 11.98 -5.29 13.33
C SER A 73 12.83 -5.84 12.18
N THR A 74 12.34 -5.76 10.93
CA THR A 74 13.07 -6.24 9.75
C THR A 74 14.24 -5.30 9.41
N ASP A 75 13.99 -3.99 9.39
CA ASP A 75 14.99 -2.98 9.06
C ASP A 75 15.78 -2.50 10.29
N ASN A 76 15.27 -2.77 11.50
CA ASN A 76 15.81 -2.27 12.77
C ASN A 76 16.07 -0.75 12.77
N ALA A 77 15.21 -0.01 12.07
CA ALA A 77 15.35 1.42 11.89
C ALA A 77 14.00 2.12 11.96
N VAL A 78 14.02 3.41 12.32
CA VAL A 78 12.89 4.33 12.17
C VAL A 78 13.16 5.19 10.94
N SER A 79 12.19 5.24 10.03
CA SER A 79 12.26 6.02 8.80
C SER A 79 11.17 7.09 8.80
N LEU A 80 11.51 8.28 8.28
CA LEU A 80 10.51 9.27 7.88
C LEU A 80 9.89 8.78 6.58
N ARG A 81 8.76 8.08 6.69
CA ARG A 81 8.11 7.45 5.55
C ARG A 81 7.38 8.46 4.69
N GLU A 82 6.77 9.48 5.29
CA GLU A 82 6.13 10.56 4.56
C GLU A 82 6.37 11.90 5.25
N PHE A 83 6.77 12.87 4.43
CA PHE A 83 6.59 14.28 4.73
C PHE A 83 5.82 14.88 3.57
N SER A 84 4.71 15.55 3.87
CA SER A 84 3.87 16.15 2.85
C SER A 84 3.18 17.43 3.29
N LEU A 85 2.90 18.29 2.34
CA LEU A 85 2.10 19.51 2.49
C LEU A 85 0.82 19.34 1.67
N LYS A 86 -0.33 19.49 2.31
CA LYS A 86 -1.66 19.47 1.71
C LYS A 86 -2.20 20.90 1.63
N LEU A 87 -2.66 21.30 0.45
CA LEU A 87 -3.21 22.60 0.13
C LEU A 87 -4.62 22.44 -0.46
N GLU A 88 -5.62 23.06 0.15
CA GLU A 88 -6.95 23.21 -0.43
C GLU A 88 -6.99 24.49 -1.27
N PHE A 89 -7.12 24.34 -2.59
CA PHE A 89 -7.16 25.49 -3.49
C PHE A 89 -8.61 26.02 -3.64
N PHE A 90 -9.52 25.13 -4.04
CA PHE A 90 -10.97 25.35 -4.05
C PHE A 90 -11.71 24.05 -3.70
N LYS A 91 -13.03 24.14 -3.48
CA LYS A 91 -13.88 22.98 -3.19
C LYS A 91 -13.67 21.91 -4.27
N LYS A 92 -13.22 20.71 -3.87
CA LYS A 92 -12.91 19.56 -4.76
C LYS A 92 -11.61 19.67 -5.58
N LEU A 93 -10.68 20.55 -5.22
CA LEU A 93 -9.31 20.49 -5.73
C LEU A 93 -8.31 20.72 -4.59
N TYR A 94 -7.58 19.65 -4.29
CA TYR A 94 -6.50 19.63 -3.32
C TYR A 94 -5.18 19.36 -4.03
N PHE A 95 -4.11 19.94 -3.51
CA PHE A 95 -2.74 19.61 -3.89
C PHE A 95 -2.03 18.97 -2.70
N LYS A 96 -1.34 17.85 -2.94
CA LYS A 96 -0.41 17.24 -1.98
C LYS A 96 0.98 17.27 -2.59
N ILE A 97 1.97 17.71 -1.83
CA ILE A 97 3.36 17.85 -2.30
C ILE A 97 4.28 17.21 -1.26
N GLY A 98 5.20 16.34 -1.66
CA GLY A 98 6.16 15.72 -0.74
C GLY A 98 6.54 14.31 -1.15
N ASN A 99 6.92 13.48 -0.18
CA ASN A 99 7.20 12.06 -0.41
C ASN A 99 5.90 11.24 -0.32
N LEU A 100 5.16 11.14 -1.41
CA LEU A 100 3.79 10.64 -1.41
C LEU A 100 3.69 9.22 -1.95
N LYS A 101 2.75 8.45 -1.40
CA LYS A 101 2.36 7.12 -1.90
C LYS A 101 1.73 7.26 -3.28
N MET A 102 2.16 6.44 -4.23
CA MET A 102 1.51 6.36 -5.53
C MET A 102 0.12 5.71 -5.38
N PRO A 103 -0.96 6.33 -5.90
CA PRO A 103 -2.33 5.86 -5.69
C PRO A 103 -2.73 4.76 -6.69
N PHE A 104 -1.92 3.72 -6.86
CA PHE A 104 -2.11 2.69 -7.90
C PHE A 104 -2.61 1.37 -7.30
N GLY A 105 -3.89 1.06 -7.54
CA GLY A 105 -4.59 -0.07 -6.92
C GLY A 105 -5.34 0.31 -5.65
N TYR A 106 -6.46 -0.35 -5.41
CA TYR A 106 -7.33 -0.10 -4.25
C TYR A 106 -6.67 -0.48 -2.91
N GLU A 107 -6.09 -1.69 -2.78
CA GLU A 107 -5.39 -2.12 -1.55
C GLU A 107 -4.13 -1.26 -1.28
N GLN A 108 -3.55 -0.70 -2.34
CA GLN A 108 -2.45 0.24 -2.22
C GLN A 108 -2.90 1.59 -1.68
N LEU A 109 -4.17 1.98 -1.71
CA LEU A 109 -4.64 3.20 -1.04
C LEU A 109 -4.88 2.96 0.46
N VAL A 110 -5.31 1.75 0.82
CA VAL A 110 -5.60 1.38 2.22
C VAL A 110 -4.34 1.46 3.08
N ASN A 111 -4.48 2.10 4.23
CA ASN A 111 -3.43 2.17 5.24
C ASN A 111 -3.18 0.78 5.86
N ARG A 112 -1.96 0.53 6.37
CA ARG A 112 -1.62 -0.83 6.84
C ARG A 112 -2.52 -1.24 7.99
N GLU A 113 -2.71 -0.33 8.92
CA GLU A 113 -3.53 -0.41 10.12
C GLU A 113 -5.03 -0.63 9.84
N GLU A 114 -5.47 -0.41 8.60
CA GLU A 114 -6.86 -0.59 8.14
C GLU A 114 -7.01 -1.82 7.23
N LEU A 115 -5.92 -2.51 6.89
CA LEU A 115 -6.01 -3.73 6.10
C LEU A 115 -6.82 -4.79 6.86
N TYR A 116 -7.65 -5.52 6.12
CA TYR A 116 -8.33 -6.73 6.59
C TYR A 116 -7.29 -7.81 6.92
N THR A 117 -6.32 -8.02 6.02
CA THR A 117 -5.18 -8.91 6.24
C THR A 117 -4.08 -8.23 7.06
N VAL A 118 -3.17 -9.02 7.63
CA VAL A 118 -2.01 -8.50 8.36
C VAL A 118 -1.06 -7.76 7.41
N ASP A 119 -0.75 -8.40 6.29
CA ASP A 119 0.08 -7.87 5.22
C ASP A 119 -0.74 -7.69 3.95
N ARG A 120 -0.29 -6.82 3.03
CA ARG A 120 -0.88 -6.72 1.69
C ARG A 120 -0.75 -8.02 0.92
N SER A 121 -1.62 -8.23 -0.06
CA SER A 121 -1.54 -9.35 -1.00
C SER A 121 -0.17 -9.46 -1.66
N PHE A 122 0.19 -10.69 -2.02
CA PHE A 122 1.40 -10.98 -2.78
C PHE A 122 1.43 -10.21 -4.10
N VAL A 123 0.29 -10.10 -4.77
CA VAL A 123 0.15 -9.37 -6.03
C VAL A 123 0.49 -7.89 -5.84
N ASN A 124 -0.14 -7.20 -4.88
CA ASN A 124 0.16 -5.77 -4.64
C ASN A 124 1.60 -5.54 -4.20
N ASN A 125 2.19 -6.45 -3.41
CA ASN A 125 3.61 -6.36 -3.07
C ASN A 125 4.49 -6.49 -4.32
N LYS A 126 4.22 -7.46 -5.22
CA LYS A 126 5.00 -7.63 -6.46
C LYS A 126 4.84 -6.45 -7.42
N ILE A 127 3.62 -5.95 -7.60
CA ILE A 127 3.35 -4.74 -8.39
C ILE A 127 4.07 -3.51 -7.79
N SER A 128 4.14 -3.42 -6.45
CA SER A 128 4.89 -2.37 -5.78
C SER A 128 6.39 -2.48 -6.00
N GLU A 129 6.95 -3.70 -5.89
CA GLU A 129 8.37 -3.98 -6.10
C GLU A 129 8.84 -3.63 -7.52
N VAL A 130 7.99 -3.76 -8.54
CA VAL A 130 8.32 -3.36 -9.92
C VAL A 130 8.06 -1.85 -10.20
N GLY A 131 7.79 -1.07 -9.15
CA GLY A 131 7.77 0.40 -9.19
C GLY A 131 6.39 1.06 -9.23
N TYR A 132 5.30 0.29 -9.14
CA TYR A 132 3.94 0.83 -9.27
C TYR A 132 3.25 1.12 -7.93
N GLY A 133 3.90 0.91 -6.79
CA GLY A 133 3.31 1.13 -5.45
C GLY A 133 4.22 1.89 -4.49
N GLU A 134 5.28 2.49 -4.98
CA GLU A 134 6.28 3.15 -4.15
C GLU A 134 5.84 4.53 -3.63
N ARG A 135 6.66 5.08 -2.72
CA ARG A 135 6.60 6.50 -2.34
C ARG A 135 7.69 7.26 -3.06
N ARG A 136 7.35 8.40 -3.64
CA ARG A 136 8.30 9.26 -4.39
C ARG A 136 8.03 10.73 -4.12
N ILE A 137 9.07 11.55 -4.31
CA ILE A 137 8.91 13.00 -4.30
C ILE A 137 8.02 13.39 -5.47
N SER A 138 6.87 13.97 -5.15
CA SER A 138 5.79 14.14 -6.11
C SER A 138 4.89 15.32 -5.77
N ILE A 139 4.14 15.73 -6.79
CA ILE A 139 3.01 16.65 -6.70
C ILE A 139 1.78 15.87 -7.14
N MET A 140 0.73 15.93 -6.34
CA MET A 140 -0.53 15.27 -6.59
C MET A 140 -1.68 16.28 -6.55
N ALA A 141 -2.42 16.42 -7.65
CA ALA A 141 -3.70 17.11 -7.67
C ALA A 141 -4.81 16.08 -7.49
N TYR A 142 -5.69 16.26 -6.51
CA TYR A 142 -6.65 15.21 -6.16
C TYR A 142 -7.95 15.73 -5.55
N HIS A 143 -8.93 14.83 -5.56
CA HIS A 143 -10.18 14.93 -4.81
C HIS A 143 -10.64 13.53 -4.43
N GLU A 144 -11.04 13.38 -3.18
CA GLU A 144 -11.69 12.19 -2.63
C GLU A 144 -13.19 12.43 -2.52
N PHE A 145 -13.97 11.43 -2.92
CA PHE A 145 -15.43 11.48 -2.85
C PHE A 145 -15.88 11.57 -1.39
N ASP A 146 -16.89 12.38 -1.15
CA ASP A 146 -17.55 12.53 0.14
C ASP A 146 -18.97 11.96 0.04
N LYS A 147 -19.32 11.02 0.94
CA LYS A 147 -20.64 10.36 0.97
C LYS A 147 -21.78 11.37 1.23
N ASP A 148 -21.47 12.51 1.84
CA ASP A 148 -22.41 13.59 2.09
C ASP A 148 -22.64 14.48 0.85
N GLU A 149 -21.73 14.47 -0.13
CA GLU A 149 -21.79 15.28 -1.36
C GLU A 149 -22.15 14.46 -2.61
N LYS A 150 -23.36 13.89 -2.63
CA LYS A 150 -23.83 12.99 -3.71
C LYS A 150 -23.82 13.57 -5.12
N ASP A 151 -23.83 14.89 -5.29
CA ASP A 151 -23.83 15.56 -6.60
C ASP A 151 -22.50 15.42 -7.36
N PHE A 152 -21.43 14.95 -6.71
CA PHE A 152 -20.13 14.73 -7.34
C PHE A 152 -19.55 13.36 -6.95
N PRO A 153 -20.05 12.27 -7.57
CA PRO A 153 -19.70 10.89 -7.22
C PRO A 153 -18.34 10.43 -7.75
N PHE A 154 -17.32 11.30 -7.73
CA PHE A 154 -16.02 11.01 -8.35
C PHE A 154 -14.87 11.25 -7.39
N SER A 155 -13.84 10.42 -7.49
CA SER A 155 -12.51 10.70 -6.95
C SER A 155 -11.50 10.72 -8.09
N TYR A 156 -10.51 11.59 -8.01
CA TYR A 156 -9.44 11.64 -8.99
C TYR A 156 -8.11 11.94 -8.33
N TYR A 157 -7.04 11.41 -8.92
CA TYR A 157 -5.67 11.63 -8.49
C TYR A 157 -4.81 11.79 -9.74
N PHE A 158 -4.17 12.95 -9.90
CA PHE A 158 -3.16 13.21 -10.92
C PHE A 158 -1.83 13.40 -10.23
N TYR A 159 -0.90 12.49 -10.49
CA TYR A 159 0.33 12.33 -9.75
C TYR A 159 1.52 12.47 -10.69
N VAL A 160 2.43 13.40 -10.42
CA VAL A 160 3.70 13.53 -11.16
C VAL A 160 4.85 13.39 -10.18
N PHE A 161 5.89 12.66 -10.58
CA PHE A 161 6.98 12.31 -9.68
C PHE A 161 8.34 12.33 -10.36
N LYS A 162 9.36 12.42 -9.50
CA LYS A 162 10.76 12.18 -9.83
C LYS A 162 11.45 11.59 -8.61
N ASP A 163 12.39 10.67 -8.83
CA ASP A 163 13.23 10.13 -7.74
C ASP A 163 14.73 10.18 -8.04
N ASN A 164 15.51 9.74 -7.06
CA ASN A 164 16.98 9.71 -7.12
C ASN A 164 17.51 8.56 -8.00
N SER A 165 16.66 7.61 -8.40
CA SER A 165 16.99 6.50 -9.31
C SER A 165 16.81 6.88 -10.78
N LEU A 166 16.70 8.18 -11.07
CA LEU A 166 16.49 8.77 -12.40
C LEU A 166 15.12 8.43 -13.03
N TYR A 167 14.17 7.90 -12.25
CA TYR A 167 12.82 7.75 -12.73
C TYR A 167 12.06 9.07 -12.62
N HIS A 168 11.24 9.32 -13.62
CA HIS A 168 10.21 10.35 -13.60
C HIS A 168 8.99 9.84 -14.36
N GLY A 169 7.82 10.39 -14.05
CA GLY A 169 6.61 9.90 -14.66
C GLY A 169 5.37 10.63 -14.21
N ALA A 170 4.25 10.16 -14.74
CA ALA A 170 2.93 10.66 -14.43
C ALA A 170 1.96 9.49 -14.30
N MET A 171 1.00 9.65 -13.39
CA MET A 171 -0.01 8.67 -13.09
C MET A 171 -1.36 9.34 -12.90
N THR A 172 -2.41 8.65 -13.33
CA THR A 172 -3.78 9.05 -13.05
C THR A 172 -4.55 7.88 -12.44
N ARG A 173 -5.39 8.18 -11.46
CA ARG A 173 -6.47 7.29 -11.00
C ARG A 173 -7.77 8.06 -11.03
N LEU A 174 -8.80 7.44 -11.61
CA LEU A 174 -10.17 7.96 -11.63
C LEU A 174 -11.06 6.92 -10.97
N SER A 175 -11.98 7.36 -10.11
CA SER A 175 -12.94 6.50 -9.43
C SER A 175 -14.34 7.08 -9.52
N TYR A 176 -15.32 6.22 -9.76
CA TYR A 176 -16.74 6.53 -9.74
C TYR A 176 -17.42 5.77 -8.59
N HIS A 177 -18.20 6.50 -7.79
CA HIS A 177 -18.87 6.00 -6.59
C HIS A 177 -20.38 5.93 -6.83
N ASN A 178 -20.96 4.74 -6.71
CA ASN A 178 -22.39 4.51 -6.90
C ASN A 178 -22.94 3.73 -5.70
N ASN A 179 -23.47 4.47 -4.72
CA ASN A 179 -23.87 3.93 -3.42
C ASN A 179 -22.68 3.20 -2.75
N ASP A 180 -22.82 1.91 -2.52
CA ASP A 180 -21.78 1.07 -1.90
C ASP A 180 -20.71 0.63 -2.91
N PHE A 181 -20.89 0.87 -4.21
CA PHE A 181 -19.97 0.43 -5.25
C PHE A 181 -18.95 1.50 -5.62
N ILE A 182 -17.70 1.09 -5.78
CA ILE A 182 -16.59 1.92 -6.26
C ILE A 182 -16.00 1.26 -7.49
N TYR A 183 -15.88 2.00 -8.58
CA TYR A 183 -15.22 1.56 -9.81
C TYR A 183 -14.03 2.45 -10.06
N SER A 184 -12.83 1.89 -10.24
CA SER A 184 -11.61 2.66 -10.44
C SER A 184 -10.80 2.17 -11.63
N ILE A 185 -10.14 3.10 -12.31
CA ILE A 185 -9.12 2.82 -13.32
C ILE A 185 -7.87 3.64 -13.02
N ASN A 186 -6.72 3.09 -13.37
CA ASN A 186 -5.40 3.63 -13.08
C ASN A 186 -4.51 3.48 -14.30
N TYR A 187 -3.69 4.49 -14.58
CA TYR A 187 -2.64 4.41 -15.58
C TYR A 187 -1.38 5.10 -15.06
N LEU A 188 -0.24 4.41 -15.15
CA LEU A 188 1.09 4.94 -14.84
C LEU A 188 1.95 4.90 -16.11
N PHE A 189 2.60 6.02 -16.40
CA PHE A 189 3.72 6.11 -17.33
C PHE A 189 4.96 6.51 -16.55
N GLN A 190 6.08 5.79 -16.76
CA GLN A 190 7.36 6.11 -16.15
C GLN A 190 8.51 5.91 -17.12
N GLN A 191 9.54 6.73 -16.97
CA GLN A 191 10.79 6.65 -17.72
C GLN A 191 11.99 6.72 -16.78
N LYS A 192 12.90 5.76 -16.92
CA LYS A 192 14.24 5.78 -16.31
C LYS A 192 15.22 6.42 -17.29
N GLY A 193 15.98 7.41 -16.83
CA GLY A 193 17.13 7.95 -17.57
C GLY A 193 18.43 7.21 -17.27
N GLY A 194 19.56 7.75 -17.76
CA GLY A 194 20.91 7.26 -17.45
C GLY A 194 21.43 6.22 -18.45
N ASN A 195 22.31 5.33 -17.97
CA ASN A 195 23.04 4.38 -18.83
C ASN A 195 22.14 3.30 -19.46
N ASN A 196 21.06 2.93 -18.78
CA ASN A 196 20.10 1.91 -19.23
C ASN A 196 18.69 2.53 -19.25
N PRO A 197 18.37 3.38 -20.24
CA PRO A 197 17.09 4.05 -20.29
C PRO A 197 15.98 3.05 -20.60
N ILE A 198 14.87 3.13 -19.89
CA ILE A 198 13.69 2.31 -20.17
C ILE A 198 12.41 3.10 -19.92
N THR A 199 11.39 2.80 -20.70
CA THR A 199 10.04 3.32 -20.52
C THR A 199 9.14 2.17 -20.11
N ALA A 200 8.32 2.39 -19.08
CA ALA A 200 7.39 1.40 -18.57
C ALA A 200 6.00 2.01 -18.37
N ASN A 201 4.99 1.19 -18.64
CA ASN A 201 3.58 1.56 -18.57
C ASN A 201 2.87 0.58 -17.64
N GLY A 202 1.81 1.01 -16.98
CA GLY A 202 0.99 0.09 -16.21
C GLY A 202 -0.44 0.55 -16.12
N PHE A 203 -1.32 -0.43 -16.18
CA PHE A 203 -2.74 -0.26 -16.08
C PHE A 203 -3.24 -1.04 -14.86
N GLY A 204 -4.20 -0.44 -14.15
CA GLY A 204 -4.91 -1.11 -13.06
C GLY A 204 -6.39 -0.79 -13.13
N ALA A 205 -7.24 -1.75 -12.78
CA ALA A 205 -8.68 -1.52 -12.64
C ALA A 205 -9.18 -2.22 -11.38
N ASP A 206 -10.08 -1.55 -10.65
CA ASP A 206 -10.59 -2.04 -9.39
C ASP A 206 -12.11 -1.89 -9.33
N VAL A 207 -12.79 -2.84 -8.70
CA VAL A 207 -14.19 -2.73 -8.29
C VAL A 207 -14.27 -3.08 -6.81
N ALA A 208 -14.89 -2.25 -5.99
CA ALA A 208 -15.11 -2.51 -4.57
C ALA A 208 -16.59 -2.32 -4.19
N ILE A 209 -17.01 -3.06 -3.18
CA ILE A 209 -18.30 -2.95 -2.49
C ILE A 209 -17.97 -2.65 -1.03
N GLU A 210 -18.44 -1.52 -0.52
CA GLU A 210 -18.25 -1.07 0.85
C GLU A 210 -19.59 -0.86 1.54
N LYS A 211 -20.01 -1.86 2.31
CA LYS A 211 -21.16 -1.77 3.22
C LYS A 211 -20.67 -1.72 4.66
N LYS A 212 -21.57 -1.36 5.58
CA LYS A 212 -21.26 -1.31 7.02
C LYS A 212 -20.61 -2.61 7.53
N ASP A 213 -21.18 -3.75 7.18
CA ASP A 213 -20.78 -5.05 7.72
C ASP A 213 -20.08 -5.94 6.68
N PHE A 214 -19.91 -5.48 5.44
CA PHE A 214 -19.37 -6.29 4.36
C PHE A 214 -18.49 -5.48 3.42
N HIS A 215 -17.31 -6.03 3.14
CA HIS A 215 -16.41 -5.52 2.13
C HIS A 215 -16.12 -6.60 1.09
N SER A 216 -16.06 -6.19 -0.18
CA SER A 216 -15.45 -7.00 -1.21
C SER A 216 -14.73 -6.12 -2.24
N SER A 217 -13.59 -6.58 -2.75
CA SER A 217 -12.88 -5.88 -3.81
C SER A 217 -12.25 -6.86 -4.80
N LEU A 218 -12.24 -6.47 -6.08
CA LEU A 218 -11.51 -7.11 -7.17
C LEU A 218 -10.56 -6.08 -7.76
N GLN A 219 -9.28 -6.41 -7.87
CA GLN A 219 -8.26 -5.55 -8.51
C GLN A 219 -7.56 -6.34 -9.60
N LEU A 220 -7.33 -5.70 -10.74
CA LEU A 220 -6.66 -6.26 -11.91
C LEU A 220 -5.49 -5.33 -12.28
N PHE A 221 -4.36 -5.92 -12.66
CA PHE A 221 -3.14 -5.23 -13.02
C PHE A 221 -2.55 -5.79 -14.31
N TYR A 222 -2.07 -4.90 -15.17
CA TYR A 222 -1.27 -5.22 -16.34
C TYR A 222 -0.14 -4.19 -16.42
N VAL A 223 1.06 -4.57 -16.02
CA VAL A 223 2.19 -3.64 -15.80
C VAL A 223 3.43 -4.13 -16.50
N GLN A 224 4.23 -3.22 -17.04
CA GLN A 224 5.54 -3.55 -17.61
C GLN A 224 6.59 -3.60 -16.49
N ASP A 225 7.41 -4.65 -16.43
CA ASP A 225 8.52 -4.75 -15.47
C ASP A 225 9.76 -4.04 -16.03
N PRO A 226 10.12 -2.85 -15.51
CA PRO A 226 11.26 -2.09 -16.03
C PRO A 226 12.61 -2.73 -15.67
N GLU A 227 12.72 -3.45 -14.56
CA GLU A 227 14.00 -4.00 -14.12
C GLU A 227 14.33 -5.28 -14.90
N GLU A 228 13.35 -6.15 -15.10
CA GLU A 228 13.49 -7.30 -15.99
C GLU A 228 13.68 -6.86 -17.46
N GLY A 229 13.01 -5.79 -17.89
CA GLY A 229 13.19 -5.19 -19.22
C GLY A 229 14.63 -4.75 -19.46
N ILE A 230 15.23 -4.00 -18.53
CA ILE A 230 16.65 -3.60 -18.59
C ILE A 230 17.54 -4.84 -18.64
N ARG A 231 17.28 -5.85 -17.81
CA ARG A 231 18.09 -7.08 -17.76
C ARG A 231 18.07 -7.82 -19.10
N ARG A 232 16.92 -7.90 -19.77
CA ARG A 232 16.78 -8.54 -21.08
C ARG A 232 17.42 -7.72 -22.20
N GLU A 233 17.30 -6.40 -22.15
CA GLU A 233 17.96 -5.51 -23.12
C GLU A 233 19.48 -5.68 -23.12
N LEU A 234 20.10 -5.77 -21.92
CA LEU A 234 21.53 -6.07 -21.77
C LEU A 234 21.95 -7.44 -22.33
N GLN A 235 21.00 -8.34 -22.57
CA GLN A 235 21.20 -9.66 -23.16
C GLN A 235 20.83 -9.70 -24.66
N ASN A 236 20.50 -8.55 -25.27
CA ASN A 236 19.95 -8.43 -26.62
C ASN A 236 18.64 -9.23 -26.83
N LEU A 237 17.80 -9.26 -25.79
CA LEU A 237 16.47 -9.86 -25.81
C LEU A 237 15.39 -8.77 -25.80
N ASP A 238 14.13 -9.15 -26.05
CA ASP A 238 13.00 -8.23 -25.94
C ASP A 238 12.87 -7.68 -24.50
N ASN A 239 12.71 -6.37 -24.39
CA ASN A 239 12.70 -5.63 -23.13
C ASN A 239 11.28 -5.25 -22.67
N LYS A 240 10.25 -5.62 -23.44
CA LYS A 240 8.84 -5.35 -23.13
C LYS A 240 8.20 -6.51 -22.37
N ILE A 241 8.53 -6.63 -21.09
CA ILE A 241 7.99 -7.71 -20.26
C ILE A 241 6.81 -7.21 -19.45
N PHE A 242 5.65 -7.83 -19.64
CA PHE A 242 4.43 -7.45 -18.93
C PHE A 242 4.06 -8.49 -17.89
N SER A 243 3.90 -8.04 -16.65
CA SER A 243 3.31 -8.83 -15.57
C SER A 243 1.80 -8.58 -15.48
N THR A 244 1.04 -9.65 -15.23
CA THR A 244 -0.39 -9.59 -14.98
C THR A 244 -0.69 -10.01 -13.55
N GLY A 245 -1.61 -9.30 -12.88
CA GLY A 245 -2.02 -9.61 -11.52
C GLY A 245 -3.53 -9.48 -11.34
N ALA A 246 -4.12 -10.34 -10.51
CA ALA A 246 -5.49 -10.17 -10.07
C ALA A 246 -5.61 -10.52 -8.58
N THR A 247 -6.41 -9.76 -7.84
CA THR A 247 -6.73 -10.03 -6.44
C THR A 247 -8.21 -9.88 -6.18
N TYR A 248 -8.77 -10.78 -5.40
CA TYR A 248 -10.11 -10.69 -4.87
C TYR A 248 -10.06 -10.79 -3.35
N THR A 249 -10.69 -9.85 -2.66
CA THR A 249 -10.81 -9.82 -1.20
C THR A 249 -12.28 -9.77 -0.82
N ALA A 250 -12.65 -10.48 0.24
CA ALA A 250 -13.93 -10.34 0.90
C ALA A 250 -13.78 -10.46 2.42
N ALA A 251 -14.50 -9.63 3.16
CA ALA A 251 -14.54 -9.63 4.62
C ALA A 251 -15.97 -9.32 5.08
N TYR A 252 -16.38 -9.91 6.21
CA TYR A 252 -17.68 -9.66 6.80
C TYR A 252 -17.53 -9.43 8.31
N ASN A 253 -18.02 -8.31 8.82
CA ASN A 253 -17.91 -7.94 10.23
C ASN A 253 -19.17 -8.37 10.99
N PHE A 254 -18.99 -9.23 11.99
CA PHE A 254 -20.03 -9.56 12.97
C PHE A 254 -19.81 -8.70 14.22
N GLU A 255 -20.68 -7.71 14.44
CA GLU A 255 -20.63 -6.85 15.63
C GLU A 255 -21.24 -7.54 16.86
N PHE A 256 -20.61 -7.34 18.01
CA PHE A 256 -21.06 -7.83 19.32
C PHE A 256 -21.09 -6.69 20.34
N ASN A 257 -22.04 -6.74 21.27
CA ASN A 257 -22.16 -5.75 22.36
C ASN A 257 -21.52 -6.24 23.68
N GLU A 258 -20.47 -7.05 23.59
CA GLU A 258 -19.78 -7.58 24.78
C GLU A 258 -18.66 -6.65 25.25
N GLU A 259 -18.27 -6.73 26.51
CA GLU A 259 -17.23 -5.85 27.08
C GLU A 259 -15.86 -6.10 26.44
N PHE A 260 -15.50 -7.36 26.24
CA PHE A 260 -14.16 -7.81 25.83
C PHE A 260 -14.04 -8.26 24.37
N LEU A 261 -15.15 -8.22 23.61
CA LEU A 261 -15.19 -8.58 22.19
C LEU A 261 -16.27 -7.76 21.49
N LYS A 262 -15.86 -6.77 20.70
CA LYS A 262 -16.74 -5.88 19.94
C LYS A 262 -17.08 -6.42 18.55
N GLY A 263 -16.25 -7.31 18.01
CA GLY A 263 -16.45 -7.80 16.66
C GLY A 263 -15.60 -9.00 16.29
N ILE A 264 -16.09 -9.79 15.34
CA ILE A 264 -15.31 -10.81 14.63
C ILE A 264 -15.46 -10.56 13.13
N GLU A 265 -14.34 -10.52 12.42
CA GLU A 265 -14.32 -10.31 10.98
C GLU A 265 -13.51 -11.42 10.29
N PRO A 266 -14.15 -12.52 9.86
CA PRO A 266 -13.54 -13.45 8.94
C PRO A 266 -13.31 -12.80 7.58
N LEU A 267 -12.23 -13.21 6.92
CA LEU A 267 -11.85 -12.73 5.59
C LEU A 267 -11.27 -13.84 4.72
N ILE A 268 -11.37 -13.62 3.42
CA ILE A 268 -10.67 -14.38 2.40
C ILE A 268 -10.03 -13.41 1.40
N LEU A 269 -8.80 -13.72 0.99
CA LEU A 269 -8.14 -13.08 -0.13
C LEU A 269 -7.64 -14.18 -1.07
N VAL A 270 -7.91 -14.05 -2.37
CA VAL A 270 -7.29 -14.88 -3.40
C VAL A 270 -6.59 -14.01 -4.41
N GLY A 271 -5.42 -14.43 -4.86
CA GLY A 271 -4.63 -13.68 -5.82
C GLY A 271 -3.95 -14.60 -6.83
N ILE A 272 -3.73 -14.08 -8.03
CA ILE A 272 -2.86 -14.70 -9.03
C ILE A 272 -1.91 -13.63 -9.57
N PHE A 273 -0.63 -13.99 -9.67
CA PHE A 273 0.40 -13.15 -10.27
C PHE A 273 1.18 -13.95 -11.32
N VAL A 274 1.29 -13.36 -12.50
CA VAL A 274 2.05 -13.86 -13.64
C VAL A 274 3.16 -12.85 -13.91
N PRO A 275 4.44 -13.17 -13.62
CA PRO A 275 5.55 -12.23 -13.79
C PRO A 275 5.81 -11.87 -15.26
N ASP A 276 5.60 -12.82 -16.17
CA ASP A 276 5.73 -12.63 -17.61
C ASP A 276 4.49 -13.21 -18.29
N SER A 277 3.65 -12.35 -18.84
CA SER A 277 2.33 -12.72 -19.39
C SER A 277 2.45 -13.65 -20.59
N ASP A 278 3.56 -13.60 -21.32
CA ASP A 278 3.85 -14.52 -22.43
C ASP A 278 4.22 -15.92 -21.92
N LEU A 279 4.62 -16.04 -20.65
CA LEU A 279 4.98 -17.28 -19.97
C LEU A 279 4.03 -17.59 -18.80
N SER A 280 2.72 -17.49 -19.05
CA SER A 280 1.65 -17.67 -18.04
C SER A 280 1.64 -19.01 -17.30
N GLU A 281 2.33 -20.02 -17.85
CA GLU A 281 2.59 -21.29 -17.16
C GLU A 281 3.39 -21.12 -15.87
N TYR A 282 4.16 -20.03 -15.73
CA TYR A 282 4.82 -19.63 -14.49
C TYR A 282 3.99 -18.57 -13.78
N HIS A 283 3.51 -18.89 -12.59
CA HIS A 283 2.63 -18.03 -11.83
C HIS A 283 2.69 -18.35 -10.35
N THR A 284 2.16 -17.43 -9.54
CA THR A 284 1.90 -17.66 -8.12
C THR A 284 0.42 -17.47 -7.85
N ILE A 285 -0.21 -18.48 -7.25
CA ILE A 285 -1.57 -18.38 -6.71
C ILE A 285 -1.44 -18.19 -5.20
N GLN A 286 -2.11 -17.18 -4.66
CA GLN A 286 -2.20 -16.89 -3.23
C GLN A 286 -3.63 -17.15 -2.75
N SER A 287 -3.76 -17.75 -1.58
CA SER A 287 -5.00 -17.78 -0.81
C SER A 287 -4.70 -17.44 0.64
N ILE A 288 -5.33 -16.38 1.16
CA ILE A 288 -5.30 -16.01 2.56
C ILE A 288 -6.67 -16.30 3.15
N LEU A 289 -6.71 -17.08 4.22
CA LEU A 289 -7.86 -17.18 5.12
C LEU A 289 -7.48 -16.51 6.43
N GLY A 290 -8.33 -15.64 6.92
CA GLY A 290 -8.05 -14.88 8.13
C GLY A 290 -9.26 -14.57 8.96
N ILE A 291 -8.98 -14.11 10.18
CA ILE A 291 -9.99 -13.64 11.13
C ILE A 291 -9.37 -12.51 11.97
N ASN A 292 -10.11 -11.42 12.09
CA ASN A 292 -9.81 -10.34 13.02
C ASN A 292 -10.78 -10.41 14.20
N PHE A 293 -10.27 -10.31 15.41
CA PHE A 293 -11.03 -10.19 16.65
C PHE A 293 -10.85 -8.76 17.17
N TYR A 294 -11.93 -7.99 17.19
CA TYR A 294 -11.95 -6.62 17.71
C TYR A 294 -12.23 -6.69 19.21
N ILE A 295 -11.20 -6.49 20.02
CA ILE A 295 -11.29 -6.48 21.49
C ILE A 295 -11.88 -5.14 21.95
N ASP A 296 -11.43 -4.07 21.31
CA ASP A 296 -11.94 -2.69 21.44
C ASP A 296 -11.92 -2.04 20.03
N LYS A 297 -12.43 -0.81 19.90
CA LYS A 297 -12.34 -0.02 18.66
C LYS A 297 -10.89 0.21 18.21
N ASP A 298 -9.98 0.27 19.18
CA ASP A 298 -8.56 0.59 18.95
C ASP A 298 -7.64 -0.64 19.13
N VAL A 299 -8.18 -1.80 19.52
CA VAL A 299 -7.38 -3.00 19.84
C VAL A 299 -7.94 -4.21 19.09
N ARG A 300 -7.11 -4.84 18.26
CA ARG A 300 -7.48 -6.05 17.53
C ARG A 300 -6.41 -7.13 17.57
N PHE A 301 -6.87 -8.37 17.62
CA PHE A 301 -6.05 -9.57 17.43
C PHE A 301 -6.35 -10.19 16.07
N ARG A 302 -5.31 -10.58 15.33
CA ARG A 302 -5.41 -10.98 13.93
C ARG A 302 -4.75 -12.33 13.73
N ILE A 303 -5.41 -13.21 12.98
CA ILE A 303 -4.86 -14.50 12.55
C ILE A 303 -5.00 -14.59 11.03
N ASN A 304 -3.92 -14.85 10.31
CA ASN A 304 -3.95 -15.08 8.86
C ASN A 304 -3.13 -16.34 8.51
N GLY A 305 -3.68 -17.20 7.66
CA GLY A 305 -2.93 -18.25 6.95
C GLY A 305 -2.80 -17.87 5.48
N ASP A 306 -1.58 -17.59 5.03
CA ASP A 306 -1.20 -17.19 3.67
C ASP A 306 -0.56 -18.38 2.93
N LEU A 307 -1.36 -19.06 2.11
CA LEU A 307 -0.93 -20.19 1.30
C LEU A 307 -0.57 -19.71 -0.11
N ARG A 308 0.64 -20.03 -0.56
CA ARG A 308 1.15 -19.66 -1.88
C ARG A 308 1.52 -20.90 -2.66
N PHE A 309 0.97 -21.05 -3.86
CA PHE A 309 1.34 -22.09 -4.81
C PHE A 309 2.15 -21.46 -5.93
N ILE A 310 3.45 -21.75 -5.97
CA ILE A 310 4.41 -21.13 -6.88
C ILE A 310 4.81 -22.14 -7.94
N LYS A 311 4.61 -21.80 -9.21
CA LYS A 311 5.13 -22.53 -10.36
C LYS A 311 6.20 -21.67 -11.05
N SER A 312 7.42 -22.17 -11.14
CA SER A 312 8.58 -21.43 -11.66
C SER A 312 9.25 -22.17 -12.81
N LYS A 313 10.04 -21.45 -13.62
CA LYS A 313 10.81 -22.03 -14.73
C LYS A 313 11.86 -23.06 -14.31
N PHE A 314 12.18 -23.13 -13.02
CA PHE A 314 13.23 -23.99 -12.49
C PHE A 314 12.68 -25.23 -11.78
N ASN A 315 11.36 -25.33 -11.57
CA ASN A 315 10.74 -26.46 -10.90
C ASN A 315 9.42 -26.85 -11.58
N SER A 316 9.31 -28.11 -12.00
CA SER A 316 8.12 -28.64 -12.65
C SER A 316 6.93 -28.81 -11.70
N ALA A 317 7.18 -28.97 -10.39
CA ALA A 317 6.14 -29.12 -9.37
C ALA A 317 5.82 -27.78 -8.70
N TYR A 318 4.58 -27.64 -8.22
CA TYR A 318 4.21 -26.50 -7.37
C TYR A 318 4.99 -26.53 -6.06
N SER A 319 5.53 -25.37 -5.68
CA SER A 319 6.15 -25.15 -4.38
C SER A 319 5.20 -24.35 -3.48
N THR A 320 5.18 -24.68 -2.19
CA THR A 320 4.50 -23.89 -1.15
C THR A 320 5.48 -23.09 -0.29
N GLN A 321 6.71 -22.92 -0.78
CA GLN A 321 7.72 -22.06 -0.18
C GLN A 321 7.18 -20.63 -0.01
N SER A 322 7.54 -19.96 1.08
CA SER A 322 6.98 -18.67 1.50
C SER A 322 5.49 -18.67 1.88
N SER A 323 4.82 -19.82 1.97
CA SER A 323 3.54 -19.91 2.70
C SER A 323 3.77 -19.71 4.19
N ARG A 324 2.85 -19.03 4.87
CA ARG A 324 3.04 -18.65 6.27
C ARG A 324 1.74 -18.49 7.07
N GLY A 325 1.83 -18.71 8.38
CA GLY A 325 0.83 -18.31 9.36
C GLY A 325 1.28 -17.06 10.10
N ILE A 326 0.37 -16.13 10.38
CA ILE A 326 0.65 -14.89 11.09
C ILE A 326 -0.35 -14.72 12.23
N PHE A 327 0.17 -14.38 13.40
CA PHE A 327 -0.59 -14.01 14.59
C PHE A 327 -0.12 -12.64 15.04
N GLU A 328 -1.04 -11.72 15.30
CA GLU A 328 -0.67 -10.36 15.64
C GLU A 328 -1.67 -9.70 16.59
N ILE A 329 -1.16 -8.92 17.53
CA ILE A 329 -1.92 -7.89 18.23
C ILE A 329 -1.56 -6.51 17.69
N GLN A 330 -2.57 -5.69 17.41
CA GLN A 330 -2.42 -4.31 16.97
C GLN A 330 -3.20 -3.39 17.92
N VAL A 331 -2.58 -2.28 18.30
CA VAL A 331 -3.19 -1.18 19.05
C VAL A 331 -3.04 0.10 18.25
N SER A 332 -4.14 0.79 18.00
CA SER A 332 -4.19 2.10 17.34
C SER A 332 -4.44 3.21 18.37
N PHE A 333 -4.14 4.46 18.04
CA PHE A 333 -4.45 5.63 18.87
C PHE A 333 -4.56 6.90 18.04
#